data_AF-A0AAI9XK53-F1
#
_entry.id   AF-A0AAI9XK53-F1
#
_cell.length_a   1.000
_cell.length_b   1.000
_cell.length_c   1.000
_cell.angle_alpha   90.00
_cell.angle_beta   90.00
_cell.angle_gamma   90.00
#
_symmetry.space_group_name_H-M   'P 1'
#
loop_
_entity.id
_entity.type
_entity.pdbx_description
1 polymer ?
#
loop_
_entity_poly.entity_id
_entity_poly.type
_entity_poly.pdbx_seq_one_letter_code
_entity_poly.pdbx_strand_id
1 'polypeptide(L)'
;MASSALQPTPLQRTVLHHPWIDLFPFPRLRDNVLVGLAKGDLDDDELCADILEVKDEDLSDKPSLIVWGEPWDWKAWEANEDFFTKWGFLVKGCPELLEATNSWRVKRGEERLVFEV
;
A
#
# COMPACT_ATOMS: atom_id res chain seq x y z
N MET A 1 9.41 7.67 -19.89
CA MET A 1 8.89 8.83 -19.12
C MET A 1 8.58 8.33 -17.73
N ALA A 2 8.96 9.05 -16.67
CA ALA A 2 8.63 8.65 -15.30
C ALA A 2 7.11 8.59 -15.15
N SER A 3 6.58 7.50 -14.57
CA SER A 3 5.15 7.34 -14.30
C SER A 3 4.67 8.49 -13.43
N SER A 4 3.58 9.15 -13.82
CA SER A 4 2.96 10.22 -12.99
C SER A 4 2.61 9.74 -11.58
N ALA A 5 2.40 8.43 -11.40
CA ALA A 5 2.02 7.81 -10.14
C ALA A 5 3.08 7.93 -9.02
N LEU A 6 4.36 8.07 -9.38
CA LEU A 6 5.47 8.19 -8.42
C LEU A 6 5.97 9.63 -8.23
N GLN A 7 5.34 10.62 -8.87
CA GLN A 7 5.70 12.01 -8.59
C GLN A 7 5.34 12.35 -7.14
N PRO A 8 6.16 13.17 -6.44
CA PRO A 8 5.82 13.64 -5.12
C PRO A 8 4.49 14.41 -5.11
N THR A 9 3.62 14.09 -4.17
CA THR A 9 2.38 14.86 -3.97
C THR A 9 2.70 16.26 -3.44
N PRO A 10 1.78 17.23 -3.53
CA PRO A 10 1.94 18.53 -2.87
C PRO A 10 2.24 18.40 -1.37
N LEU A 11 1.61 17.45 -0.67
CA LEU A 11 1.83 17.22 0.76
C LEU A 11 3.23 16.67 1.03
N GLN A 12 3.68 15.67 0.27
CA GLN A 12 5.02 15.10 0.39
C GLN A 12 6.14 16.14 0.24
N ARG A 13 5.92 17.19 -0.55
CA ARG A 13 6.88 18.30 -0.70
C ARG A 13 6.97 19.24 0.51
N THR A 14 6.07 19.09 1.47
CA THR A 14 5.97 19.96 2.66
C THR A 14 6.26 19.23 3.98
N VAL A 15 6.35 17.90 3.94
CA VAL A 15 6.49 17.05 5.12
C VAL A 15 7.78 16.23 5.00
N LEU A 16 8.65 16.29 6.01
CA LEU A 16 9.76 15.35 6.11
C LEU A 16 9.20 13.97 6.46
N HIS A 17 9.55 12.96 5.67
CA HIS A 17 9.02 11.61 5.82
C HIS A 17 10.06 10.56 5.39
N HIS A 18 9.85 9.31 5.81
CA HIS A 18 10.78 8.23 5.47
C HIS A 18 10.67 7.87 3.97
N PRO A 19 11.78 7.72 3.22
CA PRO A 19 11.76 7.48 1.77
C PRO A 19 11.02 6.22 1.31
N TRP A 20 10.79 5.24 2.19
CA TRP A 20 10.08 4.01 1.82
C TRP A 20 8.61 4.30 1.44
N ILE A 21 8.03 5.40 1.93
CA ILE A 21 6.67 5.83 1.57
C ILE A 21 6.59 6.19 0.07
N ASP A 22 7.69 6.63 -0.54
CA ASP A 22 7.74 6.96 -1.97
C ASP A 22 7.68 5.74 -2.89
N LEU A 23 7.78 4.52 -2.34
CA LEU A 23 7.70 3.29 -3.12
C LEU A 23 6.28 3.01 -3.63
N PHE A 24 5.25 3.57 -2.98
CA PHE A 24 3.87 3.31 -3.35
C PHE A 24 3.44 4.13 -4.57
N PRO A 25 3.00 3.50 -5.67
CA PRO A 25 2.43 4.21 -6.83
C PRO A 25 0.99 4.68 -6.57
N PHE A 26 0.66 5.01 -5.33
CA PHE A 26 -0.66 5.39 -4.85
C PHE A 26 -0.57 6.76 -4.15
N PRO A 27 -0.72 7.87 -4.88
CA PRO A 27 -0.61 9.22 -4.31
C PRO A 27 -1.51 9.46 -3.09
N ARG A 28 -2.76 8.98 -3.13
CA ARG A 28 -3.70 9.13 -2.01
C ARG A 28 -3.27 8.34 -0.77
N LEU A 29 -2.82 7.10 -0.96
CA LEU A 29 -2.29 6.28 0.14
C LEU A 29 -1.09 6.97 0.81
N ARG A 30 -0.15 7.49 0.02
CA ARG A 30 1.01 8.26 0.54
C ARG A 30 0.56 9.45 1.37
N ASP A 31 -0.39 10.25 0.87
CA ASP A 31 -0.94 11.37 1.63
C ASP A 31 -1.61 10.94 2.94
N ASN A 32 -2.36 9.84 2.93
CA ASN A 32 -3.03 9.32 4.12
C ASN A 32 -2.02 8.86 5.20
N VAL A 33 -0.93 8.21 4.79
CA VAL A 33 0.17 7.85 5.70
C VAL A 33 0.75 9.09 6.35
N LEU A 34 1.08 10.13 5.57
CA LEU A 34 1.64 11.37 6.10
C LEU A 34 0.70 12.08 7.07
N VAL A 35 -0.61 12.09 6.78
CA VAL A 35 -1.61 12.67 7.68
C VAL A 35 -1.73 11.86 8.97
N GLY A 36 -1.68 10.53 8.90
CA GLY A 36 -1.69 9.65 10.08
C GLY A 36 -0.49 9.90 10.99
N LEU A 37 0.72 9.97 10.40
CA LEU A 37 1.96 10.28 11.12
C LEU A 37 1.89 11.64 11.80
N ALA A 38 1.45 12.67 11.08
CA ALA A 38 1.35 14.02 11.63
C ALA A 38 0.37 14.14 12.81
N LYS A 39 -0.64 13.26 12.87
CA LYS A 39 -1.61 13.20 13.97
C LYS A 39 -1.14 12.35 15.15
N GLY A 40 -0.13 11.51 14.96
CA GLY A 40 0.26 10.48 15.93
C GLY A 40 -0.70 9.29 15.98
N ASP A 41 -1.54 9.13 14.95
CA ASP A 41 -2.49 8.02 14.82
C ASP A 41 -1.85 6.79 14.14
N LEU A 42 -0.61 6.94 13.66
CA LEU A 42 0.13 5.91 12.92
C LEU A 42 1.56 5.83 13.42
N ASP A 43 2.02 4.61 13.63
CA ASP A 43 3.42 4.26 13.90
C ASP A 43 4.07 3.84 12.57
N ASP A 44 5.07 4.61 12.09
CA ASP A 44 5.75 4.31 10.83
C ASP A 44 6.65 3.08 10.92
N ASP A 45 7.24 2.79 12.07
CA ASP A 45 8.07 1.61 12.27
C ASP A 45 7.20 0.33 12.21
N GLU A 46 6.01 0.36 12.84
CA GLU A 46 5.07 -0.77 12.78
C GLU A 46 4.55 -1.00 11.35
N LEU A 47 4.12 0.07 10.66
CA LEU A 47 3.64 -0.05 9.27
C LEU A 47 4.76 -0.53 8.34
N CYS A 48 5.98 -0.01 8.52
CA CYS A 48 7.16 -0.42 7.77
C CYS A 48 7.45 -1.91 7.99
N ALA A 49 7.44 -2.38 9.24
CA ALA A 49 7.68 -3.78 9.58
C ALA A 49 6.64 -4.70 8.94
N ASP A 50 5.36 -4.39 9.06
CA ASP A 50 4.29 -5.22 8.47
C ASP A 50 4.36 -5.31 6.95
N ILE A 51 4.82 -4.24 6.28
CA ILE A 51 4.87 -4.19 4.81
C ILE A 51 6.18 -4.74 4.25
N LEU A 52 7.32 -4.43 4.90
CA LEU A 52 8.65 -4.63 4.32
C LEU A 52 9.45 -5.76 5.00
N GLU A 53 9.15 -6.11 6.25
CA GLU A 53 9.85 -7.20 6.94
C GLU A 53 9.20 -8.55 6.60
N VAL A 54 9.72 -9.20 5.55
CA VAL A 54 9.45 -10.60 5.27
C VAL A 54 10.54 -11.45 5.92
N LYS A 55 10.21 -12.19 6.99
CA LYS A 55 11.10 -13.22 7.56
C LYS A 55 10.86 -14.53 6.82
N ASP A 56 11.92 -15.30 6.56
CA ASP A 56 11.85 -16.57 5.81
C ASP A 56 10.88 -17.60 6.43
N GLU A 57 10.63 -17.49 7.73
CA GLU A 57 9.72 -18.36 8.50
C GLU A 57 8.23 -18.01 8.31
N ASP A 58 7.91 -16.81 7.79
CA ASP A 58 6.55 -16.26 7.64
C ASP A 58 6.02 -16.34 6.19
N LEU A 59 6.76 -16.94 5.25
CA LEU A 59 6.36 -16.99 3.83
C LEU A 59 5.04 -17.74 3.56
N SER A 60 4.51 -18.48 4.55
CA SER A 60 3.17 -19.08 4.46
C SER A 60 2.04 -18.09 4.70
N ASP A 61 2.28 -17.01 5.44
CA ASP A 61 1.26 -16.05 5.92
C ASP A 61 1.54 -14.59 5.48
N LYS A 62 2.70 -14.33 4.86
CA LYS A 62 3.17 -13.02 4.37
C LYS A 62 3.70 -13.16 2.93
N PRO A 63 3.48 -12.15 2.06
CA PRO A 63 3.58 -10.73 2.40
C PRO A 63 2.25 -9.96 2.44
N SER A 64 2.24 -8.87 3.21
CA SER A 64 1.14 -7.90 3.31
C SER A 64 0.88 -7.19 1.98
N LEU A 65 1.93 -6.97 1.18
CA LEU A 65 1.88 -6.46 -0.19
C LEU A 65 2.73 -7.33 -1.14
N ILE A 66 2.21 -7.64 -2.32
CA ILE A 66 2.90 -8.33 -3.41
C ILE A 66 3.00 -7.39 -4.61
N VAL A 67 4.15 -7.41 -5.30
CA VAL A 67 4.34 -6.72 -6.59
C VAL A 67 4.55 -7.77 -7.68
N TRP A 68 3.55 -7.95 -8.54
CA TRP A 68 3.53 -8.96 -9.61
C TRP A 68 4.21 -8.52 -10.92
N GLY A 69 4.63 -7.27 -11.00
CA GLY A 69 5.15 -6.68 -12.23
C GLY A 69 5.95 -5.42 -11.95
N GLU A 70 5.80 -4.39 -12.78
CA GLU A 70 6.54 -3.15 -12.62
C GLU A 70 6.06 -2.37 -11.38
N PRO A 71 6.95 -2.01 -10.44
CA PRO A 71 6.55 -1.44 -9.15
C PRO A 71 5.92 -0.04 -9.27
N TRP A 72 6.13 0.67 -10.38
CA TRP A 72 5.51 1.97 -10.64
C TRP A 72 4.12 1.88 -11.31
N ASP A 73 3.67 0.68 -11.68
CA ASP A 73 2.31 0.44 -12.15
C ASP A 73 1.47 -0.03 -10.97
N TRP A 74 0.50 0.78 -10.55
CA TRP A 74 -0.39 0.45 -9.44
C TRP A 74 -1.14 -0.87 -9.66
N LYS A 75 -1.40 -1.25 -10.92
CA LYS A 75 -2.07 -2.52 -11.27
C LYS A 75 -1.21 -3.75 -10.98
N ALA A 76 0.09 -3.57 -10.77
CA ALA A 76 1.00 -4.66 -10.42
C ALA A 76 0.96 -5.00 -8.93
N TRP A 77 0.29 -4.20 -8.10
CA TRP A 77 0.27 -4.39 -6.65
C TRP A 77 -0.93 -5.22 -6.21
N GLU A 78 -0.73 -6.02 -5.17
CA GLU A 78 -1.77 -6.74 -4.46
C GLU A 78 -1.52 -6.62 -2.96
N ALA A 79 -2.57 -6.38 -2.19
CA ALA A 79 -2.55 -6.42 -0.74
C ALA A 79 -3.32 -7.65 -0.24
N ASN A 80 -2.84 -8.28 0.83
CA ASN A 80 -3.55 -9.39 1.47
C ASN A 80 -4.69 -8.87 2.38
N GLU A 81 -5.48 -9.79 2.94
CA GLU A 81 -6.62 -9.44 3.80
C GLU A 81 -6.20 -8.80 5.14
N ASP A 82 -5.06 -9.22 5.70
CA ASP A 82 -4.50 -8.68 6.94
C ASP A 82 -4.12 -7.20 6.78
N PHE A 83 -3.56 -6.83 5.62
CA PHE A 83 -3.28 -5.43 5.29
C PHE A 83 -4.57 -4.60 5.32
N PHE A 84 -5.65 -5.06 4.69
CA PHE A 84 -6.91 -4.31 4.71
C PHE A 84 -7.54 -4.27 6.11
N THR A 85 -7.38 -5.33 6.90
CA THR A 85 -7.93 -5.39 8.26
C THR A 85 -7.21 -4.41 9.20
N LYS A 86 -5.88 -4.36 9.14
CA LYS A 86 -5.07 -3.51 10.04
C LYS A 86 -4.89 -2.08 9.50
N TRP A 87 -4.63 -1.96 8.21
CA TRP A 87 -4.20 -0.72 7.54
C TRP A 87 -5.20 -0.18 6.52
N GLY A 88 -6.38 -0.79 6.38
CA GLY A 88 -7.40 -0.41 5.39
C GLY A 88 -7.85 1.05 5.49
N PHE A 89 -7.76 1.69 6.66
CA PHE A 89 -8.05 3.12 6.79
C PHE A 89 -7.11 4.00 5.95
N LEU A 90 -5.90 3.53 5.64
CA LEU A 90 -4.92 4.25 4.82
C LEU A 90 -5.28 4.27 3.33
N VAL A 91 -6.14 3.34 2.87
CA VAL A 91 -6.57 3.31 1.46
C VAL A 91 -7.86 4.10 1.21
N LYS A 92 -8.35 4.86 2.21
CA LYS A 92 -9.54 5.71 2.02
C LYS A 92 -9.33 6.78 0.93
N GLY A 93 -10.25 6.85 -0.01
CA GLY A 93 -10.18 7.62 -1.25
C GLY A 93 -9.22 7.04 -2.29
N CYS A 94 -8.74 5.80 -2.14
CA CYS A 94 -7.77 5.12 -3.01
C CYS A 94 -8.27 3.72 -3.42
N PRO A 95 -9.32 3.65 -4.26
CA PRO A 95 -9.90 2.36 -4.67
C PRO A 95 -8.92 1.49 -5.48
N GLU A 96 -7.89 2.09 -6.07
CA GLU A 96 -6.95 1.45 -6.98
C GLU A 96 -6.26 0.23 -6.36
N LEU A 97 -5.88 0.28 -5.07
CA LEU A 97 -5.21 -0.86 -4.44
C LEU A 97 -6.17 -2.05 -4.27
N LEU A 98 -7.43 -1.81 -3.89
CA LEU A 98 -8.44 -2.88 -3.81
C LEU A 98 -8.80 -3.43 -5.19
N GLU A 99 -8.88 -2.57 -6.20
CA GLU A 99 -9.12 -2.97 -7.60
C GLU A 99 -7.98 -3.86 -8.15
N ALA A 100 -6.72 -3.48 -7.90
CA ALA A 100 -5.56 -4.23 -8.31
C ALA A 100 -5.49 -5.58 -7.59
N THR A 101 -5.67 -5.58 -6.27
CA THR A 101 -5.79 -6.80 -5.46
C THR A 101 -6.84 -7.75 -6.04
N ASN A 102 -8.08 -7.27 -6.23
CA ASN A 102 -9.16 -8.11 -6.73
C ASN A 102 -8.91 -8.61 -8.16
N SER A 103 -8.16 -7.86 -8.98
CA SER A 103 -7.76 -8.31 -10.31
C SER A 103 -6.80 -9.50 -10.25
N TRP A 104 -5.86 -9.51 -9.30
CA TRP A 104 -4.93 -10.63 -9.11
C TRP A 104 -5.58 -11.86 -8.47
N ARG A 105 -6.42 -11.65 -7.44
CA ARG A 105 -7.21 -12.71 -6.81
C ARG A 105 -8.09 -13.46 -7.81
N VAL A 106 -8.84 -12.73 -8.64
CA VAL A 106 -9.71 -13.33 -9.67
C VAL A 106 -8.91 -14.11 -10.72
N LYS A 107 -7.71 -13.66 -11.12
CA LYS A 107 -6.85 -14.41 -12.04
C LYS A 107 -6.43 -15.77 -11.48
N ARG A 108 -6.32 -15.90 -10.17
CA ARG A 108 -5.98 -17.15 -9.46
C ARG A 108 -7.22 -17.97 -9.05
N GLY A 109 -8.42 -17.47 -9.32
CA GLY A 109 -9.68 -18.13 -8.93
C GLY A 109 -10.10 -17.90 -7.48
N GLU A 110 -9.52 -16.90 -6.81
CA GLU A 110 -9.90 -16.49 -5.46
C GLU A 110 -11.08 -15.52 -5.47
N GLU A 111 -11.85 -15.47 -4.37
CA GLU A 111 -12.94 -14.52 -4.20
C GLU A 111 -12.44 -13.08 -4.03
N ARG A 112 -13.26 -12.11 -4.43
CA ARG A 112 -12.97 -10.69 -4.25
C ARG A 112 -13.06 -10.31 -2.77
N LEU A 113 -12.12 -9.47 -2.34
CA LEU A 113 -12.20 -8.75 -1.08
C LEU A 113 -13.21 -7.59 -1.19
N VAL A 114 -13.92 -7.33 -0.10
CA VAL A 114 -14.89 -6.23 0.02
C VAL A 114 -14.50 -5.36 1.23
N PHE A 115 -13.97 -4.17 0.96
CA PHE A 115 -13.58 -3.20 1.97
C PHE A 115 -14.09 -1.81 1.60
N GLU A 116 -14.35 -0.98 2.61
CA GLU A 116 -14.61 0.43 2.40
C GLU A 116 -13.29 1.13 2.06
N VAL A 117 -13.21 1.66 0.84
CA VAL A 117 -12.06 2.38 0.28
C VAL A 117 -12.46 3.77 -0.16
#